data_AF-A0A7X4IQC4-F1
#
_entry.id   AF-A0A7X4IQC4-F1
#
_cell.length_a   1.000
_cell.length_b   1.000
_cell.length_c   1.000
_cell.angle_alpha   90.00
_cell.angle_beta   90.00
_cell.angle_gamma   90.00
#
_symmetry.space_group_name_H-M   'P 1'
#
loop_
_entity.id
_entity.type
_entity.pdbx_description
1 polymer ?
#
loop_
_entity_poly.entity_id
_entity_poly.type
_entity_poly.pdbx_seq_one_letter_code
_entity_poly.pdbx_strand_id
1 'polypeptide(L)'
;MKKESLSRPLATIAVSLATIASTPARAAAQLVADAGFREACEVLRLGDGLDVPEWLAFSRTPALRLDPAGRLYLNADSSPAVTVLDSDGGFVRYIGGEGEGPGEFAHVGGFGFVGDSVWLQHLFELHIAFFDSAGEHIRTEMDRGLPSSAPSLWRTSIPLAGGYGFYIPPITDADPASGPSRSSDTGDGRSGSGPRLSITRAPEFKRVKLPMLVGLRSEEARDTLAFKYNYTAMITPMSTHGHEPFVTPPLYRIHPNGEGVVTADWEPDHPDEVILRHYDLTGGLAGEVTIGSRLRGVSPAARDAFIDEGVEMAERTVEVARRFGGEVPANLRGAVTEGLLLYDYFEPISTFFLTHDERVWLRDAAPSEGYEAVWVVLGPDGNPEFRVSAPSGITYKAALGDRLWATGRTELDVPYIVLYELRSPGACG
;
A
#
# COMPACT_ATOMS: atom_id res chain seq x y z
N MET A 1 35.49 73.34 42.25
CA MET A 1 34.10 73.81 42.04
C MET A 1 33.57 73.14 40.77
N LYS A 2 32.46 72.38 40.87
CA LYS A 2 31.62 71.75 39.80
C LYS A 2 32.32 70.76 38.86
N LYS A 3 32.10 69.45 39.06
CA LYS A 3 31.07 68.57 38.43
C LYS A 3 31.38 68.27 36.95
N GLU A 4 31.79 67.04 36.65
CA GLU A 4 30.93 66.10 35.92
C GLU A 4 31.45 64.67 36.03
N SER A 5 30.53 63.77 36.39
CA SER A 5 30.69 62.34 36.52
C SER A 5 30.16 61.71 35.24
N LEU A 6 31.03 61.07 34.45
CA LEU A 6 30.63 60.22 33.33
C LEU A 6 30.88 58.76 33.71
N SER A 7 29.84 58.14 34.24
CA SER A 7 29.68 56.70 34.38
C SER A 7 29.65 56.05 32.99
N ARG A 8 30.64 55.21 32.67
CA ARG A 8 30.56 54.26 31.55
C ARG A 8 29.86 52.99 32.04
N PRO A 9 28.73 52.56 31.45
CA PRO A 9 28.19 51.23 31.76
C PRO A 9 29.02 50.17 31.02
N LEU A 10 29.39 49.11 31.75
CA LEU A 10 29.88 47.85 31.20
C LEU A 10 28.82 47.29 30.23
N ALA A 11 29.21 47.06 28.98
CA ALA A 11 28.39 46.33 28.03
C ALA A 11 28.38 44.86 28.44
N THR A 12 27.31 44.43 29.12
CA THR A 12 27.00 43.02 29.31
C THR A 12 26.70 42.43 27.93
N ILE A 13 27.61 41.60 27.41
CA ILE A 13 27.34 40.77 26.23
C ILE A 13 26.34 39.71 26.70
N ALA A 14 25.05 39.95 26.43
CA ALA A 14 24.05 38.91 26.47
C ALA A 14 24.32 37.97 25.31
N VAL A 15 24.90 36.80 25.60
CA VAL A 15 24.88 35.67 24.67
C VAL A 15 23.43 35.20 24.63
N SER A 16 22.68 35.69 23.65
CA SER A 16 21.38 35.15 23.31
C SER A 16 21.59 33.73 22.79
N LEU A 17 21.42 32.74 23.67
CA LEU A 17 21.12 31.37 23.27
C LEU A 17 19.80 31.43 22.49
N ALA A 18 19.90 31.49 21.17
CA ALA A 18 18.75 31.27 20.31
C ALA A 18 18.34 29.81 20.50
N THR A 19 17.31 29.57 21.31
CA THR A 19 16.56 28.32 21.28
C THR A 19 15.96 28.21 19.88
N ILE A 20 16.63 27.47 19.00
CA ILE A 20 16.06 27.07 17.71
C ILE A 20 14.85 26.21 18.06
N ALA A 21 13.64 26.74 17.88
CA ALA A 21 12.45 25.92 17.88
C ALA A 21 12.57 24.94 16.72
N SER A 22 12.91 23.69 17.01
CA SER A 22 12.87 22.62 16.01
C SER A 22 11.43 22.49 15.53
N THR A 23 11.20 22.58 14.22
CA THR A 23 9.90 22.23 13.64
C THR A 23 9.54 20.78 14.03
N PRO A 24 8.24 20.45 14.21
CA PRO A 24 7.80 19.12 14.63
C PRO A 24 8.38 17.99 13.75
N ALA A 25 8.43 18.20 12.44
CA ALA A 25 9.03 17.26 11.49
C ALA A 25 10.53 17.03 11.71
N ARG A 26 11.29 18.09 12.02
CA ARG A 26 12.73 17.95 12.31
C ARG A 26 12.97 17.18 13.61
N ALA A 27 12.11 17.36 14.61
CA ALA A 27 12.15 16.58 15.83
C ALA A 27 11.79 15.11 15.56
N ALA A 28 10.76 14.84 14.76
CA ALA A 28 10.37 13.49 14.35
C ALA A 28 11.46 12.78 13.52
N ALA A 29 12.10 13.48 12.58
CA ALA A 29 13.22 12.94 11.81
C ALA A 29 14.41 12.57 12.70
N GLN A 30 14.67 13.36 13.75
CA GLN A 30 15.70 13.06 14.74
C GLN A 30 15.34 11.82 15.56
N LEU A 31 14.07 11.65 15.96
CA LEU A 31 13.60 10.44 16.66
C LEU A 31 13.81 9.18 15.81
N VAL A 32 13.52 9.25 14.51
CA VAL A 32 13.79 8.13 13.58
C VAL A 32 15.30 7.85 13.48
N ALA A 33 16.14 8.88 13.44
CA ALA A 33 17.59 8.74 13.38
C ALA A 33 18.19 8.14 14.65
N ASP A 34 17.60 8.44 15.81
CA ASP A 34 18.03 7.96 17.13
C ASP A 34 17.46 6.57 17.47
N ALA A 35 16.41 6.12 16.77
CA ALA A 35 15.81 4.81 16.98
C ALA A 35 16.81 3.67 16.80
N GLY A 36 16.77 2.71 17.72
CA GLY A 36 17.68 1.57 17.76
C GLY A 36 17.59 0.72 16.49
N PHE A 37 18.66 0.00 16.17
CA PHE A 37 18.71 -0.84 14.97
C PHE A 37 18.47 -2.32 15.31
N ARG A 38 17.79 -3.00 14.41
CA ARG A 38 17.57 -4.44 14.40
C ARG A 38 17.90 -5.01 13.03
N GLU A 39 18.37 -6.24 13.01
CA GLU A 39 18.70 -6.97 11.80
C GLU A 39 17.73 -8.15 11.66
N ALA A 40 17.13 -8.31 10.47
CA ALA A 40 16.26 -9.43 10.16
C ALA A 40 17.11 -10.66 9.81
N CYS A 41 17.24 -11.60 10.75
CA CYS A 41 17.99 -12.84 10.57
C CYS A 41 17.07 -13.95 10.08
N GLU A 42 17.41 -14.57 8.95
CA GLU A 42 16.64 -15.70 8.44
C GLU A 42 16.71 -16.87 9.41
N VAL A 43 15.55 -17.42 9.79
CA VAL A 43 15.47 -18.57 10.69
C VAL A 43 14.77 -19.76 10.07
N LEU A 44 13.92 -19.53 9.05
CA LEU A 44 13.20 -20.58 8.36
C LEU A 44 12.91 -20.16 6.92
N ARG A 45 13.01 -21.11 5.99
CA ARG A 45 12.62 -20.99 4.59
C ARG A 45 11.76 -22.18 4.18
N LEU A 46 10.71 -21.90 3.43
CA LEU A 46 9.68 -22.86 3.04
C LEU A 46 9.37 -22.71 1.53
N GLY A 47 9.39 -23.80 0.78
CA GLY A 47 8.95 -23.83 -0.63
C GLY A 47 10.08 -23.75 -1.67
N ASP A 48 11.34 -23.70 -1.23
CA ASP A 48 12.53 -23.60 -2.08
C ASP A 48 13.08 -24.96 -2.56
N GLY A 49 12.40 -26.06 -2.26
CA GLY A 49 12.75 -27.42 -2.67
C GLY A 49 11.97 -27.92 -3.89
N LEU A 50 12.49 -28.96 -4.55
CA LEU A 50 11.79 -29.65 -5.66
C LEU A 50 10.65 -30.55 -5.19
N ASP A 51 10.80 -31.16 -4.00
CA ASP A 51 9.85 -32.09 -3.40
C ASP A 51 9.22 -31.47 -2.14
N VAL A 52 8.38 -30.46 -2.33
CA VAL A 52 7.65 -29.80 -1.25
C VAL A 52 6.24 -30.39 -1.10
N PRO A 53 5.65 -30.37 0.11
CA PRO A 53 4.25 -30.73 0.29
C PRO A 53 3.33 -29.91 -0.62
N GLU A 54 2.19 -30.47 -1.02
CA GLU A 54 1.24 -29.82 -1.94
C GLU A 54 0.83 -28.41 -1.50
N TRP A 55 0.59 -28.21 -0.20
CA TRP A 55 0.23 -26.89 0.35
C TRP A 55 1.33 -25.83 0.25
N LEU A 56 2.55 -26.24 -0.08
CA LEU A 56 3.73 -25.41 -0.28
C LEU A 56 4.20 -25.41 -1.75
N ALA A 57 3.48 -26.12 -2.62
CA ALA A 57 3.73 -26.18 -4.05
C ALA A 57 2.92 -25.08 -4.78
N PHE A 58 3.48 -23.88 -4.85
CA PHE A 58 2.86 -22.74 -5.54
C PHE A 58 3.75 -22.17 -6.64
N SER A 59 3.12 -21.65 -7.69
CA SER A 59 3.79 -21.04 -8.85
C SER A 59 3.97 -19.53 -8.72
N ARG A 60 3.15 -18.88 -7.89
CA ARG A 60 3.20 -17.44 -7.57
C ARG A 60 3.41 -17.24 -6.08
N THR A 61 4.01 -16.12 -5.70
CA THR A 61 4.20 -15.80 -4.27
C THR A 61 2.84 -15.72 -3.57
N PRO A 62 2.65 -16.42 -2.45
CA PRO A 62 1.37 -16.46 -1.74
C PRO A 62 1.01 -15.10 -1.13
N ALA A 63 -0.29 -14.87 -0.95
CA ALA A 63 -0.77 -13.88 0.00
C ALA A 63 -0.59 -14.43 1.41
N LEU A 64 -0.01 -13.64 2.31
CA LEU A 64 0.28 -14.02 3.69
C LEU A 64 -0.41 -13.06 4.66
N ARG A 65 -1.04 -13.59 5.72
CA ARG A 65 -1.59 -12.82 6.85
C ARG A 65 -1.26 -13.54 8.16
N LEU A 66 -1.12 -12.76 9.24
CA LEU A 66 -0.99 -13.30 10.59
C LEU A 66 -2.28 -13.09 11.36
N ASP A 67 -2.58 -13.99 12.29
CA ASP A 67 -3.54 -13.73 13.35
C ASP A 67 -2.83 -13.16 14.61
N PRO A 68 -3.57 -12.75 15.66
CA PRO A 68 -2.96 -12.25 16.89
C PRO A 68 -2.09 -13.26 17.64
N ALA A 69 -2.25 -14.57 17.38
CA ALA A 69 -1.44 -15.62 17.97
C ALA A 69 -0.15 -15.91 17.17
N GLY A 70 0.05 -15.22 16.03
CA GLY A 70 1.21 -15.40 15.16
C GLY A 70 1.11 -16.62 14.22
N ARG A 71 -0.07 -17.22 14.06
CA ARG A 71 -0.31 -18.24 13.05
C ARG A 71 -0.32 -17.61 11.66
N LEU A 72 0.30 -18.27 10.69
CA LEU A 72 0.41 -17.78 9.31
C LEU A 72 -0.71 -18.37 8.45
N TYR A 73 -1.51 -17.50 7.86
CA TYR A 73 -2.56 -17.84 6.91
C TYR A 73 -2.03 -17.51 5.52
N LEU A 74 -2.04 -18.50 4.63
CA LEU A 74 -1.54 -18.36 3.27
C LEU A 74 -2.52 -18.87 2.22
N ASN A 75 -2.65 -18.12 1.14
CA ASN A 75 -3.37 -18.56 -0.06
C ASN A 75 -2.48 -18.27 -1.28
N ALA A 76 -2.29 -19.31 -2.09
CA ALA A 76 -1.57 -19.23 -3.32
C ALA A 76 -2.47 -19.71 -4.46
N ASP A 77 -2.19 -19.19 -5.66
CA ASP A 77 -2.77 -19.69 -6.91
C ASP A 77 -4.30 -19.81 -6.96
N SER A 78 -4.99 -18.95 -6.21
CA SER A 78 -6.45 -19.00 -6.08
C SER A 78 -6.95 -20.37 -5.61
N SER A 79 -6.16 -21.02 -4.74
CA SER A 79 -6.52 -22.27 -4.07
C SER A 79 -7.91 -22.13 -3.44
N PRO A 80 -8.73 -23.20 -3.47
CA PRO A 80 -10.07 -23.22 -2.86
C PRO A 80 -10.03 -23.13 -1.33
N ALA A 81 -8.85 -23.22 -0.72
CA ALA A 81 -8.67 -23.12 0.72
C ALA A 81 -7.50 -22.19 1.11
N VAL A 82 -7.56 -21.70 2.34
CA VAL A 82 -6.43 -21.05 3.02
C VAL A 82 -5.71 -22.08 3.86
N THR A 83 -4.40 -22.19 3.68
CA THR A 83 -3.54 -23.02 4.53
C THR A 83 -3.15 -22.23 5.77
N VAL A 84 -3.26 -22.86 6.94
CA VAL A 84 -2.87 -22.28 8.24
C VAL A 84 -1.63 -23.01 8.75
N LEU A 85 -0.59 -22.24 9.07
CA LEU A 85 0.62 -22.70 9.73
C LEU A 85 0.70 -22.13 11.15
N ASP A 86 1.41 -22.82 12.03
CA ASP A 86 1.81 -22.28 13.32
C ASP A 86 2.89 -21.20 13.17
N SER A 87 3.28 -20.58 14.29
CA SER A 87 4.28 -19.51 14.31
C SER A 87 5.68 -19.94 13.87
N ASP A 88 5.95 -21.25 13.84
CA ASP A 88 7.22 -21.87 13.45
C ASP A 88 7.13 -22.51 12.04
N GLY A 89 6.05 -22.27 11.30
CA GLY A 89 5.85 -22.73 9.93
C GLY A 89 5.35 -24.17 9.79
N GLY A 90 4.96 -24.83 10.89
CA GLY A 90 4.35 -26.14 10.88
C GLY A 90 2.91 -26.10 10.36
N PHE A 91 2.52 -27.03 9.48
CA PHE A 91 1.15 -27.13 8.98
C PHE A 91 0.16 -27.44 10.12
N VAL A 92 -0.93 -26.68 10.19
CA VAL A 92 -1.98 -26.84 11.19
C VAL A 92 -3.27 -27.38 10.57
N ARG A 93 -3.82 -26.67 9.57
CA ARG A 93 -5.12 -27.02 8.94
C ARG A 93 -5.33 -26.25 7.64
N TYR A 94 -6.42 -26.58 6.95
CA TYR A 94 -7.03 -25.74 5.93
C TYR A 94 -8.29 -25.05 6.47
N ILE A 95 -8.65 -23.90 5.90
CA ILE A 95 -9.95 -23.24 6.07
C ILE A 95 -10.56 -23.03 4.69
N GLY A 96 -11.82 -23.42 4.54
CA GLY A 96 -12.46 -23.58 3.24
C GLY A 96 -12.11 -24.91 2.57
N GLY A 97 -12.40 -25.04 1.29
CA GLY A 97 -12.22 -26.28 0.54
C GLY A 97 -12.99 -26.27 -0.77
N GLU A 98 -12.65 -27.16 -1.69
CA GLU A 98 -13.35 -27.29 -2.96
C GLU A 98 -14.78 -27.84 -2.76
N GLY A 99 -15.76 -27.21 -3.41
CA GLY A 99 -17.14 -27.69 -3.44
C GLY A 99 -18.17 -26.57 -3.59
N GLU A 100 -19.44 -26.88 -3.33
CA GLU A 100 -20.62 -26.00 -3.52
C GLU A 100 -21.40 -25.77 -2.20
N GLY A 101 -20.98 -26.40 -1.10
CA GLY A 101 -21.58 -26.29 0.22
C GLY A 101 -21.20 -25.01 0.97
N PRO A 102 -21.82 -24.76 2.13
CA PRO A 102 -21.50 -23.60 2.96
C PRO A 102 -20.01 -23.58 3.38
N GLY A 103 -19.28 -22.56 2.95
CA GLY A 103 -17.84 -22.42 3.23
C GLY A 103 -16.91 -23.09 2.22
N GLU A 104 -17.46 -23.67 1.15
CA GLU A 104 -16.69 -24.24 0.04
C GLU A 104 -16.50 -23.19 -1.08
N PHE A 105 -15.36 -23.24 -1.75
CA PHE A 105 -14.94 -22.28 -2.79
C PHE A 105 -14.30 -23.03 -3.95
N ALA A 106 -14.51 -22.57 -5.18
CA ALA A 106 -13.65 -22.97 -6.29
C ALA A 106 -12.36 -22.15 -6.32
N HIS A 107 -12.48 -20.85 -6.01
CA HIS A 107 -11.37 -19.90 -6.06
C HIS A 107 -11.48 -18.85 -4.96
N VAL A 108 -10.57 -18.90 -3.98
CA VAL A 108 -10.40 -17.80 -3.03
C VAL A 108 -9.73 -16.62 -3.74
N GLY A 109 -10.43 -15.49 -3.81
CA GLY A 109 -9.94 -14.25 -4.40
C GLY A 109 -9.30 -13.29 -3.39
N GLY A 110 -9.71 -13.39 -2.12
CA GLY A 110 -9.18 -12.57 -1.03
C GLY A 110 -9.55 -13.14 0.33
N PHE A 111 -8.77 -12.80 1.35
CA PHE A 111 -9.04 -13.18 2.74
C PHE A 111 -8.45 -12.19 3.73
N GLY A 112 -8.94 -12.25 4.96
CA GLY A 112 -8.47 -11.45 6.08
C GLY A 112 -9.22 -11.79 7.37
N PHE A 113 -9.16 -10.88 8.35
CA PHE A 113 -9.82 -11.05 9.63
C PHE A 113 -10.81 -9.93 9.89
N VAL A 114 -11.83 -10.26 10.68
CA VAL A 114 -12.73 -9.32 11.33
C VAL A 114 -12.95 -9.82 12.75
N GLY A 115 -12.37 -9.13 13.73
CA GLY A 115 -12.24 -9.66 15.09
C GLY A 115 -11.62 -11.07 15.06
N ASP A 116 -12.25 -12.03 15.73
CA ASP A 116 -11.78 -13.43 15.81
C ASP A 116 -12.16 -14.30 14.60
N SER A 117 -12.85 -13.73 13.60
CA SER A 117 -13.31 -14.46 12.43
C SER A 117 -12.38 -14.29 11.25
N VAL A 118 -12.19 -15.36 10.49
CA VAL A 118 -11.52 -15.36 9.19
C VAL A 118 -12.59 -15.21 8.12
N TRP A 119 -12.43 -14.28 7.18
CA TRP A 119 -13.31 -14.19 6.02
C TRP A 119 -12.58 -14.61 4.76
N LEU A 120 -13.26 -15.38 3.90
CA LEU A 120 -12.81 -15.78 2.57
C LEU A 120 -13.79 -15.25 1.54
N GLN A 121 -13.30 -14.59 0.50
CA GLN A 121 -14.09 -14.07 -0.61
C GLN A 121 -13.91 -14.93 -1.84
N HIS A 122 -15.01 -15.31 -2.47
CA HIS A 122 -14.98 -16.04 -3.74
C HIS A 122 -14.64 -15.08 -4.88
N LEU A 123 -13.67 -15.47 -5.71
CA LEU A 123 -13.15 -14.62 -6.77
C LEU A 123 -14.21 -14.24 -7.82
N PHE A 124 -15.05 -15.19 -8.23
CA PHE A 124 -16.05 -14.98 -9.28
C PHE A 124 -17.51 -14.80 -8.80
N GLU A 125 -17.88 -15.39 -7.67
CA GLU A 125 -19.28 -15.49 -7.24
C GLU A 125 -19.73 -14.40 -6.25
N LEU A 126 -18.86 -13.43 -5.95
CA LEU A 126 -19.16 -12.29 -5.08
C LEU A 126 -19.87 -12.70 -3.79
N HIS A 127 -19.44 -13.79 -3.16
CA HIS A 127 -19.88 -14.17 -1.82
C HIS A 127 -18.68 -14.18 -0.87
N ILE A 128 -18.96 -13.97 0.41
CA ILE A 128 -17.96 -13.99 1.49
C ILE A 128 -18.43 -14.98 2.55
N ALA A 129 -17.60 -15.98 2.85
CA ALA A 129 -17.82 -16.88 3.97
C ALA A 129 -16.95 -16.47 5.16
N PHE A 130 -17.52 -16.61 6.35
CA PHE A 130 -16.87 -16.33 7.62
C PHE A 130 -16.67 -17.65 8.37
N PHE A 131 -15.49 -17.79 8.95
CA PHE A 131 -15.07 -18.95 9.72
C PHE A 131 -14.58 -18.49 11.08
N ASP A 132 -14.68 -19.37 12.07
CA ASP A 132 -14.00 -19.15 13.33
C ASP A 132 -12.49 -19.45 13.23
N SER A 133 -11.78 -19.26 14.34
CA SER A 133 -10.34 -19.49 14.44
C SER A 133 -9.94 -20.98 14.37
N ALA A 134 -10.90 -21.91 14.50
CA ALA A 134 -10.72 -23.34 14.34
C ALA A 134 -10.94 -23.81 12.89
N GLY A 135 -11.58 -22.98 12.06
CA GLY A 135 -11.90 -23.24 10.67
C GLY A 135 -13.35 -23.69 10.44
N GLU A 136 -14.21 -23.62 11.46
CA GLU A 136 -15.62 -23.96 11.32
C GLU A 136 -16.37 -22.82 10.63
N HIS A 137 -17.22 -23.18 9.66
CA HIS A 137 -18.05 -22.21 8.96
C HIS A 137 -19.08 -21.59 9.89
N ILE A 138 -19.12 -20.26 9.94
CA ILE A 138 -20.09 -19.49 10.72
C ILE A 138 -21.28 -19.11 9.85
N ARG A 139 -21.01 -18.51 8.68
CA ARG A 139 -22.03 -17.97 7.77
C ARG A 139 -21.44 -17.60 6.40
N THR A 140 -22.27 -17.56 5.38
CA THR A 140 -21.95 -16.99 4.06
C THR A 140 -22.92 -15.87 3.75
N GLU A 141 -22.41 -14.78 3.18
CA GLU A 141 -23.21 -13.66 2.71
C GLU A 141 -22.82 -13.26 1.29
N MET A 142 -23.77 -12.66 0.56
CA MET A 142 -23.47 -12.08 -0.74
C MET A 142 -22.74 -10.75 -0.54
N ASP A 143 -21.65 -10.55 -1.28
CA ASP A 143 -20.93 -9.30 -1.35
C ASP A 143 -21.71 -8.29 -2.20
N ARG A 144 -22.65 -7.59 -1.56
CA ARG A 144 -23.55 -6.63 -2.21
C ARG A 144 -22.91 -5.30 -2.61
N GLY A 145 -21.58 -5.18 -2.61
CA GLY A 145 -20.81 -3.94 -2.56
C GLY A 145 -21.29 -2.69 -3.34
N LEU A 146 -20.51 -2.23 -4.33
CA LEU A 146 -20.80 -1.00 -5.10
C LEU A 146 -22.07 -1.14 -5.98
N PRO A 147 -22.73 -0.03 -6.38
CA PRO A 147 -24.00 -0.07 -7.11
C PRO A 147 -23.91 -0.84 -8.44
N SER A 148 -25.08 -1.29 -8.91
CA SER A 148 -25.23 -2.27 -9.98
C SER A 148 -24.64 -1.91 -11.35
N SER A 149 -24.19 -0.67 -11.54
CA SER A 149 -23.59 -0.16 -12.77
C SER A 149 -22.09 -0.46 -12.92
N ALA A 150 -21.39 -0.85 -11.84
CA ALA A 150 -19.99 -1.24 -11.94
C ALA A 150 -19.84 -2.70 -12.44
N PRO A 151 -18.89 -2.99 -13.35
CA PRO A 151 -18.60 -4.37 -13.77
C PRO A 151 -18.25 -5.23 -12.54
N SER A 152 -18.67 -6.50 -12.54
CA SER A 152 -18.54 -7.42 -11.38
C SER A 152 -17.13 -7.51 -10.80
N LEU A 153 -16.09 -7.36 -11.64
CA LEU A 153 -14.69 -7.39 -11.21
C LEU A 153 -14.27 -6.22 -10.29
N TRP A 154 -15.08 -5.15 -10.21
CA TRP A 154 -14.82 -3.97 -9.36
C TRP A 154 -15.72 -3.93 -8.11
N ARG A 155 -16.50 -4.98 -7.86
CA ARG A 155 -17.47 -5.03 -6.75
C ARG A 155 -16.95 -5.65 -5.47
N THR A 156 -15.63 -5.80 -5.33
CA THR A 156 -15.05 -6.41 -4.14
C THR A 156 -15.07 -5.42 -2.98
N SER A 157 -15.80 -5.76 -1.93
CA SER A 157 -15.69 -5.07 -0.64
C SER A 157 -14.74 -5.83 0.27
N ILE A 158 -13.99 -5.11 1.09
CA ILE A 158 -13.19 -5.75 2.14
C ILE A 158 -14.00 -5.68 3.44
N PRO A 159 -14.37 -6.82 4.06
CA PRO A 159 -15.08 -6.83 5.34
C PRO A 159 -14.30 -6.12 6.44
N LEU A 160 -15.03 -5.34 7.24
CA LEU A 160 -14.58 -4.70 8.46
C LEU A 160 -15.49 -5.13 9.63
N ALA A 161 -15.07 -4.82 10.85
CA ALA A 161 -15.81 -5.09 12.08
C ALA A 161 -17.19 -4.43 12.11
N GLY A 162 -18.12 -4.99 12.87
CA GLY A 162 -19.48 -4.44 13.02
C GLY A 162 -20.34 -4.47 11.75
N GLY A 163 -19.98 -5.27 10.74
CA GLY A 163 -20.70 -5.31 9.46
C GLY A 163 -20.35 -4.16 8.52
N TYR A 164 -19.28 -3.42 8.82
CA TYR A 164 -18.73 -2.39 7.94
C TYR A 164 -17.93 -3.01 6.79
N GLY A 165 -17.69 -2.22 5.76
CA GLY A 165 -16.86 -2.61 4.63
C GLY A 165 -16.07 -1.43 4.10
N PHE A 166 -14.96 -1.79 3.48
CA PHE A 166 -14.08 -0.87 2.79
C PHE A 166 -14.24 -0.98 1.27
N TYR A 167 -14.33 0.16 0.60
CA TYR A 167 -14.57 0.24 -0.84
C TYR A 167 -13.71 1.31 -1.52
N ILE A 168 -13.30 1.02 -2.75
CA ILE A 168 -12.68 2.00 -3.66
C ILE A 168 -13.63 2.16 -4.86
N PRO A 169 -14.50 3.18 -4.87
CA PRO A 169 -15.35 3.49 -6.02
C PRO A 169 -14.55 3.74 -7.31
N PRO A 170 -15.12 3.43 -8.48
CA PRO A 170 -14.55 3.79 -9.76
C PRO A 170 -14.51 5.32 -9.93
N ILE A 171 -13.52 5.80 -10.68
CA ILE A 171 -13.42 7.20 -11.08
C ILE A 171 -14.49 7.47 -12.14
N THR A 172 -15.43 8.36 -11.84
CA THR A 172 -16.32 8.93 -12.85
C THR A 172 -15.97 10.40 -13.06
N ASP A 173 -16.10 10.91 -14.29
CA ASP A 173 -15.94 12.35 -14.60
C ASP A 173 -16.97 13.22 -13.85
N ALA A 174 -18.02 12.61 -13.30
CA ALA A 174 -18.95 13.25 -12.39
C ALA A 174 -18.36 13.32 -10.98
N ASP A 175 -18.35 14.52 -10.42
CA ASP A 175 -18.05 14.77 -9.00
C ASP A 175 -18.90 13.83 -8.12
N PRO A 176 -18.30 12.94 -7.32
CA PRO A 176 -19.02 12.02 -6.46
C PRO A 176 -19.89 12.73 -5.41
N ALA A 177 -19.66 14.02 -5.14
CA ALA A 177 -20.52 14.85 -4.29
C ALA A 177 -21.81 15.32 -4.99
N SER A 178 -21.88 15.21 -6.33
CA SER A 178 -23.08 15.49 -7.11
C SER A 178 -23.89 14.20 -7.24
N GLY A 179 -24.98 14.08 -6.46
CA GLY A 179 -25.88 12.93 -6.53
C GLY A 179 -26.39 12.64 -7.96
N PRO A 180 -27.00 11.47 -8.20
CA PRO A 180 -27.30 10.99 -9.55
C PRO A 180 -28.16 11.98 -10.34
N SER A 181 -27.56 12.63 -11.34
CA SER A 181 -28.30 13.45 -12.30
C SER A 181 -29.11 12.53 -13.20
N ARG A 182 -30.45 12.59 -13.11
CA ARG A 182 -31.34 11.98 -14.10
C ARG A 182 -31.18 12.72 -15.43
N SER A 183 -30.36 12.24 -16.35
CA SER A 183 -30.42 12.66 -17.74
C SER A 183 -31.43 11.80 -18.49
N SER A 184 -32.62 12.35 -18.70
CA SER A 184 -33.50 11.95 -19.79
C SER A 184 -32.86 12.41 -21.10
N ASP A 185 -32.35 11.49 -21.91
CA ASP A 185 -32.21 11.78 -23.33
C ASP A 185 -32.47 10.56 -24.19
N THR A 186 -33.46 10.72 -25.07
CA THR A 186 -33.88 9.79 -26.11
C THR A 186 -33.18 10.20 -27.40
N GLY A 187 -32.31 9.35 -27.95
CA GLY A 187 -31.64 9.67 -29.21
C GLY A 187 -31.00 8.44 -29.85
N ASP A 188 -31.66 7.94 -30.88
CA ASP A 188 -31.23 6.88 -31.80
C ASP A 188 -30.02 7.31 -32.65
N GLY A 189 -29.13 6.40 -33.00
CA GLY A 189 -28.01 6.70 -33.90
C GLY A 189 -26.81 5.76 -33.82
N ARG A 190 -26.87 4.65 -34.57
CA ARG A 190 -25.72 3.78 -34.87
C ARG A 190 -24.54 4.58 -35.46
N SER A 191 -23.40 4.55 -34.78
CA SER A 191 -22.06 4.77 -35.34
C SER A 191 -21.09 3.87 -34.59
N GLY A 192 -20.66 2.79 -35.23
CA GLY A 192 -19.58 1.95 -34.73
C GLY A 192 -18.26 2.70 -34.84
N SER A 193 -17.81 3.31 -33.74
CA SER A 193 -16.40 3.64 -33.55
C SER A 193 -15.76 2.47 -32.82
N GLY A 194 -14.88 1.74 -33.52
CA GLY A 194 -13.96 0.84 -32.84
C GLY A 194 -13.08 1.63 -31.87
N PRO A 195 -12.47 0.97 -30.86
CA PRO A 195 -11.61 1.65 -29.89
C PRO A 195 -10.52 2.43 -30.62
N ARG A 196 -10.52 3.76 -30.49
CA ARG A 196 -9.43 4.61 -30.97
C ARG A 196 -8.31 4.59 -29.94
N LEU A 197 -7.12 4.19 -30.37
CA LEU A 197 -5.91 4.30 -29.55
C LEU A 197 -5.46 5.77 -29.58
N SER A 198 -5.59 6.49 -28.46
CA SER A 198 -5.14 7.89 -28.34
C SER A 198 -4.05 8.02 -27.28
N ILE A 199 -2.91 8.60 -27.64
CA ILE A 199 -1.85 9.01 -26.70
C ILE A 199 -2.00 10.51 -26.46
N THR A 200 -2.80 10.90 -25.48
CA THR A 200 -3.06 12.32 -25.15
C THR A 200 -2.15 12.82 -24.02
N ARG A 201 -1.79 14.10 -24.10
CA ARG A 201 -1.14 14.84 -23.00
C ARG A 201 -2.17 15.03 -21.87
N ALA A 202 -1.86 14.63 -20.64
CA ALA A 202 -2.76 14.80 -19.51
C ALA A 202 -2.99 16.31 -19.25
N PRO A 203 -4.24 16.80 -19.32
CA PRO A 203 -4.52 18.21 -19.05
C PRO A 203 -4.38 18.49 -17.55
N GLU A 204 -3.57 19.50 -17.22
CA GLU A 204 -3.43 20.18 -15.92
C GLU A 204 -3.64 19.31 -14.67
N PHE A 205 -2.53 18.74 -14.20
CA PHE A 205 -2.43 17.91 -13.01
C PHE A 205 -3.00 18.59 -11.77
N LYS A 206 -4.10 18.04 -11.24
CA LYS A 206 -4.37 18.01 -9.81
C LYS A 206 -4.17 16.57 -9.36
N ARG A 207 -3.40 16.35 -8.29
CA ARG A 207 -3.44 15.08 -7.57
C ARG A 207 -4.92 14.84 -7.17
N VAL A 208 -5.67 14.04 -7.93
CA VAL A 208 -7.09 13.80 -7.68
C VAL A 208 -7.21 12.75 -6.59
N LYS A 209 -7.80 13.13 -5.47
CA LYS A 209 -8.09 12.22 -4.38
C LYS A 209 -9.35 11.36 -4.70
N LEU A 210 -9.20 10.11 -5.18
CA LEU A 210 -10.19 9.03 -5.10
C LEU A 210 -10.93 8.98 -3.76
N PRO A 211 -12.26 8.96 -3.73
CA PRO A 211 -12.97 8.63 -2.51
C PRO A 211 -12.77 7.16 -2.14
N MET A 212 -12.62 6.90 -0.86
CA MET A 212 -12.64 5.62 -0.17
C MET A 212 -13.90 5.63 0.68
N LEU A 213 -14.73 4.59 0.60
CA LEU A 213 -15.94 4.54 1.42
C LEU A 213 -15.71 3.56 2.57
N VAL A 214 -15.96 4.02 3.79
CA VAL A 214 -16.05 3.18 4.98
C VAL A 214 -17.47 3.35 5.53
N GLY A 215 -18.23 2.27 5.58
CA GLY A 215 -19.62 2.31 5.99
C GLY A 215 -20.20 0.91 6.16
N LEU A 216 -21.44 0.84 6.62
CA LEU A 216 -22.17 -0.43 6.68
C LEU A 216 -22.22 -1.05 5.28
N ARG A 217 -22.05 -2.38 5.20
CA ARG A 217 -22.12 -3.14 3.93
C ARG A 217 -23.57 -3.28 3.45
N SER A 218 -24.22 -2.16 3.16
CA SER A 218 -25.57 -2.08 2.61
C SER A 218 -25.63 -1.07 1.47
N GLU A 219 -26.59 -1.24 0.55
CA GLU A 219 -26.84 -0.26 -0.50
C GLU A 219 -27.34 1.09 0.04
N GLU A 220 -27.91 1.10 1.25
CA GLU A 220 -28.66 2.23 1.82
C GLU A 220 -27.84 3.15 2.73
N ALA A 221 -26.65 2.75 3.21
CA ALA A 221 -25.90 3.43 4.27
C ALA A 221 -24.44 3.80 3.89
N ARG A 222 -24.28 4.54 2.80
CA ARG A 222 -22.97 4.86 2.16
C ARG A 222 -22.32 6.17 2.66
N ASP A 223 -22.45 6.48 3.95
CA ASP A 223 -22.35 7.88 4.41
C ASP A 223 -20.95 8.41 4.76
N THR A 224 -19.83 7.69 4.48
CA THR A 224 -18.53 8.26 4.83
C THR A 224 -17.40 8.06 3.84
N LEU A 225 -16.71 9.17 3.56
CA LEU A 225 -15.76 9.38 2.48
C LEU A 225 -14.38 9.70 3.08
N ALA A 226 -13.44 8.76 2.99
CA ALA A 226 -12.01 9.03 3.12
C ALA A 226 -11.41 9.21 1.71
N PHE A 227 -10.15 9.64 1.57
CA PHE A 227 -9.55 10.04 0.29
C PHE A 227 -8.25 9.23 0.02
N LYS A 228 -8.11 8.66 -1.19
CA LYS A 228 -6.90 8.07 -1.84
C LYS A 228 -6.55 8.91 -3.09
N TYR A 229 -5.41 8.86 -3.79
CA TYR A 229 -5.24 9.50 -5.12
C TYR A 229 -5.26 8.49 -6.29
N ASN A 230 -5.55 8.91 -7.54
CA ASN A 230 -5.16 8.13 -8.71
C ASN A 230 -4.96 8.93 -10.01
N TYR A 231 -4.12 8.37 -10.88
CA TYR A 231 -3.55 8.95 -12.08
C TYR A 231 -4.31 8.72 -13.38
N THR A 232 -3.96 9.55 -14.36
CA THR A 232 -3.92 9.19 -15.77
C THR A 232 -2.66 8.34 -16.01
N ALA A 233 -2.77 7.01 -16.04
CA ALA A 233 -1.82 6.21 -16.80
C ALA A 233 -1.87 6.67 -18.27
N MET A 234 -0.90 6.32 -19.11
CA MET A 234 -1.18 6.25 -20.55
C MET A 234 -2.29 5.19 -20.72
N ILE A 235 -3.55 5.62 -20.78
CA ILE A 235 -4.69 4.74 -20.94
C ILE A 235 -4.72 4.33 -22.41
N THR A 236 -4.27 3.11 -22.69
CA THR A 236 -4.57 2.46 -23.95
C THR A 236 -5.78 1.54 -23.77
N PRO A 237 -6.62 1.34 -24.80
CA PRO A 237 -7.75 0.41 -24.77
C PRO A 237 -7.42 -1.05 -24.40
N MET A 238 -6.14 -1.43 -24.29
CA MET A 238 -5.72 -2.81 -24.01
C MET A 238 -4.82 -2.96 -22.77
N SER A 239 -4.52 -1.89 -22.02
CA SER A 239 -3.70 -1.96 -20.79
C SER A 239 -3.37 -0.59 -20.20
N THR A 240 -3.32 -0.54 -18.87
CA THR A 240 -2.55 0.45 -18.10
C THR A 240 -1.10 -0.01 -18.03
N HIS A 241 -0.23 0.45 -18.93
CA HIS A 241 1.21 0.26 -18.79
C HIS A 241 1.78 1.46 -18.03
N GLY A 242 1.84 1.36 -16.70
CA GLY A 242 2.54 2.31 -15.85
C GLY A 242 3.75 1.63 -15.24
N HIS A 243 4.93 1.84 -15.82
CA HIS A 243 6.15 1.74 -15.04
C HIS A 243 6.09 2.96 -14.12
N GLU A 244 5.68 2.74 -12.88
CA GLU A 244 5.65 3.77 -11.85
C GLU A 244 7.00 3.71 -11.14
N PRO A 245 8.01 4.54 -11.51
CA PRO A 245 9.26 4.59 -10.77
C PRO A 245 9.05 5.10 -9.33
N PHE A 246 7.85 5.61 -9.05
CA PHE A 246 7.48 6.43 -7.92
C PHE A 246 6.13 6.00 -7.34
N VAL A 247 6.12 5.61 -6.07
CA VAL A 247 4.94 5.17 -5.33
C VAL A 247 4.05 6.35 -4.97
N THR A 248 2.75 6.18 -5.22
CA THR A 248 1.83 7.30 -5.09
C THR A 248 0.96 7.20 -3.85
N PRO A 249 1.07 8.17 -2.94
CA PRO A 249 0.27 8.20 -1.75
C PRO A 249 -1.23 8.49 -2.05
N PRO A 250 -2.12 8.46 -1.02
CA PRO A 250 -1.83 7.73 0.17
C PRO A 250 -1.81 6.25 -0.16
N LEU A 251 -0.81 5.60 0.42
CA LEU A 251 -0.89 4.18 0.64
C LEU A 251 -1.99 3.95 1.67
N TYR A 252 -2.67 2.81 1.62
CA TYR A 252 -3.65 2.45 2.64
C TYR A 252 -3.53 0.99 3.07
N ARG A 253 -3.90 0.70 4.31
CA ARG A 253 -3.99 -0.64 4.88
C ARG A 253 -5.21 -0.72 5.78
N ILE A 254 -5.89 -1.85 5.72
CA ILE A 254 -6.96 -2.16 6.67
C ILE A 254 -6.32 -2.66 7.96
N HIS A 255 -6.84 -2.20 9.10
CA HIS A 255 -6.40 -2.68 10.40
C HIS A 255 -6.46 -4.22 10.42
N PRO A 256 -5.48 -4.95 10.97
CA PRO A 256 -5.48 -6.41 10.94
C PRO A 256 -6.74 -7.07 11.55
N ASN A 257 -7.43 -6.39 12.49
CA ASN A 257 -8.71 -6.84 13.06
C ASN A 257 -9.96 -6.35 12.30
N GLY A 258 -9.78 -5.60 11.21
CA GLY A 258 -10.87 -4.98 10.45
C GLY A 258 -11.50 -3.77 11.12
N GLU A 259 -10.85 -3.12 12.09
CA GLU A 259 -11.44 -2.04 12.91
C GLU A 259 -11.35 -0.64 12.28
N GLY A 260 -10.76 -0.54 11.08
CA GLY A 260 -10.59 0.73 10.41
C GLY A 260 -9.56 0.68 9.29
N VAL A 261 -9.16 1.85 8.84
CA VAL A 261 -8.20 2.03 7.74
C VAL A 261 -7.11 2.99 8.18
N VAL A 262 -5.86 2.64 7.93
CA VAL A 262 -4.74 3.55 8.07
C VAL A 262 -4.29 3.98 6.70
N THR A 263 -3.98 5.25 6.54
CA THR A 263 -3.36 5.80 5.32
C THR A 263 -2.01 6.39 5.63
N ALA A 264 -1.06 6.23 4.72
CA ALA A 264 0.24 6.91 4.77
C ALA A 264 0.38 7.81 3.55
N ASP A 265 0.47 9.11 3.79
CA ASP A 265 0.44 10.18 2.78
C ASP A 265 1.70 11.05 2.84
N TRP A 266 2.00 11.78 1.77
CA TRP A 266 3.06 12.79 1.72
C TRP A 266 2.79 13.77 0.58
N GLU A 267 3.20 15.03 0.70
CA GLU A 267 2.96 16.05 -0.33
C GLU A 267 4.27 16.59 -0.93
N PRO A 268 4.33 16.97 -2.22
CA PRO A 268 5.59 17.39 -2.86
C PRO A 268 6.14 18.73 -2.36
N ASP A 269 5.30 19.57 -1.77
CA ASP A 269 5.69 20.82 -1.10
C ASP A 269 6.31 20.57 0.28
N HIS A 270 6.00 19.43 0.90
CA HIS A 270 6.56 18.94 2.17
C HIS A 270 7.02 17.47 2.06
N PRO A 271 7.98 17.15 1.17
CA PRO A 271 8.29 15.77 0.85
C PRO A 271 9.11 15.08 1.95
N ASP A 272 9.64 15.84 2.90
CA ASP A 272 10.30 15.38 4.11
C ASP A 272 9.33 15.01 5.23
N GLU A 273 8.01 15.03 4.97
CA GLU A 273 6.98 14.66 5.94
C GLU A 273 6.11 13.51 5.41
N VAL A 274 5.91 12.49 6.25
CA VAL A 274 4.94 11.42 6.03
C VAL A 274 3.82 11.58 7.05
N ILE A 275 2.58 11.63 6.56
CA ILE A 275 1.41 11.79 7.40
C ILE A 275 0.66 10.47 7.47
N LEU A 276 0.63 9.86 8.65
CA LEU A 276 -0.21 8.72 8.97
C LEU A 276 -1.56 9.18 9.49
N ARG A 277 -2.65 8.66 8.93
CA ARG A 277 -4.01 8.93 9.39
C ARG A 277 -4.72 7.62 9.69
N HIS A 278 -5.35 7.55 10.84
CA HIS A 278 -6.15 6.43 11.30
C HIS A 278 -7.61 6.82 11.18
N TYR A 279 -8.36 6.08 10.36
CA TYR A 279 -9.80 6.23 10.20
C TYR A 279 -10.50 5.08 10.90
N ASP A 280 -11.51 5.41 11.70
CA ASP A 280 -12.37 4.43 12.36
C ASP A 280 -13.37 3.80 11.36
N LEU A 281 -14.20 2.87 11.86
CA LEU A 281 -15.26 2.24 11.07
C LEU A 281 -16.29 3.22 10.51
N THR A 282 -16.46 4.38 11.15
CA THR A 282 -17.36 5.41 10.64
C THR A 282 -16.70 6.24 9.55
N GLY A 283 -15.42 6.04 9.22
CA GLY A 283 -14.64 6.90 8.33
C GLY A 283 -14.20 8.22 8.98
N GLY A 284 -14.43 8.38 10.28
CA GLY A 284 -13.95 9.52 11.05
C GLY A 284 -12.45 9.43 11.30
N LEU A 285 -11.76 10.57 11.26
CA LEU A 285 -10.34 10.64 11.62
C LEU A 285 -10.19 10.41 13.13
N ALA A 286 -9.70 9.24 13.51
CA ALA A 286 -9.45 8.83 14.88
C ALA A 286 -8.08 9.30 15.39
N GLY A 287 -7.10 9.47 14.50
CA GLY A 287 -5.77 9.93 14.84
C GLY A 287 -4.95 10.33 13.62
N GLU A 288 -4.00 11.25 13.82
CA GLU A 288 -3.04 11.69 12.81
C GLU A 288 -1.65 11.82 13.45
N VAL A 289 -0.64 11.31 12.76
CA VAL A 289 0.77 11.39 13.17
C VAL A 289 1.59 11.86 11.98
N THR A 290 2.45 12.86 12.18
CA THR A 290 3.39 13.33 11.17
C THR A 290 4.80 12.89 11.54
N ILE A 291 5.50 12.29 10.58
CA ILE A 291 6.81 11.69 10.75
C ILE A 291 7.77 12.38 9.80
N GLY A 292 8.90 12.85 10.33
CA GLY A 292 9.97 13.36 9.51
C GLY A 292 10.67 12.22 8.77
N SER A 293 10.83 12.37 7.46
CA SER A 293 11.55 11.45 6.60
C SER A 293 12.83 12.10 6.07
N ARG A 294 13.85 11.26 5.85
CA ARG A 294 15.10 11.70 5.24
C ARG A 294 14.98 11.57 3.72
N LEU A 295 14.86 12.71 3.05
CA LEU A 295 14.89 12.74 1.58
C LEU A 295 16.23 12.29 1.03
N ARG A 296 16.17 11.41 0.03
CA ARG A 296 17.34 10.96 -0.73
C ARG A 296 17.21 11.46 -2.16
N GLY A 297 18.26 12.11 -2.66
CA GLY A 297 18.28 12.67 -4.01
C GLY A 297 18.33 11.59 -5.08
N VAL A 298 17.68 11.85 -6.22
CA VAL A 298 17.79 11.04 -7.43
C VAL A 298 18.88 11.66 -8.30
N SER A 299 19.90 10.87 -8.66
CA SER A 299 20.98 11.39 -9.51
C SER A 299 20.47 11.69 -10.93
N PRO A 300 21.06 12.67 -11.65
CA PRO A 300 20.68 12.94 -13.03
C PRO A 300 20.78 11.70 -13.94
N ALA A 301 21.79 10.85 -13.72
CA ALA A 301 21.96 9.61 -14.47
C ALA A 301 20.85 8.59 -14.20
N ALA A 302 20.43 8.43 -12.94
CA ALA A 302 19.29 7.58 -12.59
C ALA A 302 17.98 8.14 -13.17
N ARG A 303 17.80 9.46 -13.12
CA ARG A 303 16.66 10.15 -13.73
C ARG A 303 16.58 9.90 -15.23
N ASP A 304 17.70 10.07 -15.95
CA ASP A 304 17.76 9.78 -17.38
C ASP A 304 17.49 8.31 -17.69
N ALA A 305 18.01 7.38 -16.87
CA ALA A 305 17.74 5.95 -17.04
C ALA A 305 16.24 5.62 -16.93
N PHE A 306 15.52 6.20 -15.96
CA PHE A 306 14.06 6.03 -15.85
C PHE A 306 13.32 6.60 -17.07
N ILE A 307 13.77 7.75 -17.60
CA ILE A 307 13.19 8.34 -18.81
C ILE A 307 13.41 7.42 -20.01
N ASP A 308 14.63 6.92 -20.18
CA ASP A 308 15.00 6.12 -21.33
C ASP A 308 14.26 4.75 -21.31
N GLU A 309 14.12 4.11 -20.15
CA GLU A 309 13.27 2.92 -19.97
C GLU A 309 11.80 3.22 -20.29
N GLY A 310 11.27 4.35 -19.78
CA GLY A 310 9.92 4.79 -20.10
C GLY A 310 9.70 5.03 -21.59
N VAL A 311 10.70 5.56 -22.29
CA VAL A 311 10.69 5.75 -23.76
C VAL A 311 10.67 4.40 -24.47
N GLU A 312 11.55 3.47 -24.12
CA GLU A 312 11.59 2.12 -24.71
C GLU A 312 10.25 1.39 -24.56
N MET A 313 9.63 1.51 -23.39
CA MET A 313 8.30 0.92 -23.15
C MET A 313 7.21 1.62 -23.97
N ALA A 314 7.25 2.95 -24.07
CA ALA A 314 6.28 3.74 -24.82
C ALA A 314 6.39 3.50 -26.34
N GLU A 315 7.59 3.22 -26.87
CA GLU A 315 7.82 2.96 -28.30
C GLU A 315 6.96 1.80 -28.82
N ARG A 316 6.84 0.71 -28.07
CA ARG A 316 5.97 -0.43 -28.41
C ARG A 316 4.51 -0.01 -28.60
N THR A 317 4.03 0.89 -27.75
CA THR A 317 2.67 1.42 -27.82
C THR A 317 2.50 2.41 -28.97
N VAL A 318 3.50 3.26 -29.20
CA VAL A 318 3.52 4.22 -30.30
C VAL A 318 3.51 3.53 -31.66
N GLU A 319 4.23 2.43 -31.83
CA GLU A 319 4.23 1.65 -33.07
C GLU A 319 2.82 1.12 -33.39
N VAL A 320 2.13 0.56 -32.39
CA VAL A 320 0.74 0.12 -32.50
C VAL A 320 -0.18 1.29 -32.84
N ALA A 321 -0.03 2.42 -32.15
CA ALA A 321 -0.81 3.63 -32.41
C ALA A 321 -0.67 4.07 -33.88
N ARG A 322 0.56 4.20 -34.40
CA ARG A 322 0.82 4.59 -35.80
C ARG A 322 0.16 3.62 -36.78
N ARG A 323 0.25 2.31 -36.52
CA ARG A 323 -0.32 1.27 -37.38
C ARG A 323 -1.85 1.37 -37.51
N PHE A 324 -2.52 1.83 -36.47
CA PHE A 324 -3.99 1.99 -36.44
C PHE A 324 -4.45 3.44 -36.60
N GLY A 325 -3.57 4.34 -37.07
CA GLY A 325 -3.90 5.75 -37.30
C GLY A 325 -4.19 6.55 -36.01
N GLY A 326 -3.68 6.06 -34.88
CA GLY A 326 -3.75 6.73 -33.58
C GLY A 326 -2.81 7.93 -33.49
N GLU A 327 -3.14 8.85 -32.59
CA GLU A 327 -2.35 10.05 -32.33
C GLU A 327 -1.10 9.71 -31.53
N VAL A 328 0.03 10.33 -31.91
CA VAL A 328 1.35 10.13 -31.29
C VAL A 328 1.98 11.48 -30.96
N PRO A 329 2.60 11.64 -29.78
CA PRO A 329 3.29 12.87 -29.43
C PRO A 329 4.44 13.18 -30.39
N ALA A 330 4.60 14.46 -30.76
CA ALA A 330 5.73 14.92 -31.57
C ALA A 330 7.09 14.78 -30.86
N ASN A 331 7.09 14.84 -29.53
CA ASN A 331 8.26 14.61 -28.67
C ASN A 331 7.93 13.51 -27.66
N LEU A 332 8.23 12.25 -28.02
CA LEU A 332 7.96 11.10 -27.16
C LEU A 332 8.71 11.19 -25.82
N ARG A 333 10.00 11.54 -25.84
CA ARG A 333 10.81 11.68 -24.62
C ARG A 333 10.24 12.75 -23.69
N GLY A 334 9.82 13.90 -24.24
CA GLY A 334 9.14 14.95 -23.48
C GLY A 334 7.84 14.48 -22.86
N ALA A 335 7.00 13.76 -23.62
CA ALA A 335 5.74 13.20 -23.13
C ALA A 335 5.97 12.16 -22.02
N VAL A 336 6.96 11.29 -22.17
CA VAL A 336 7.36 10.31 -21.14
C VAL A 336 7.89 11.03 -19.90
N THR A 337 8.77 12.01 -20.06
CA THR A 337 9.33 12.78 -18.94
C THR A 337 8.24 13.50 -18.14
N GLU A 338 7.28 14.12 -18.82
CA GLU A 338 6.11 14.76 -18.20
C GLU A 338 5.20 13.73 -17.51
N GLY A 339 5.04 12.54 -18.11
CA GLY A 339 4.18 11.46 -17.58
C GLY A 339 4.76 10.69 -16.39
N LEU A 340 6.08 10.57 -16.29
CA LEU A 340 6.76 9.83 -15.21
C LEU A 340 6.80 10.57 -13.88
N LEU A 341 6.46 11.87 -13.85
CA LEU A 341 6.44 12.70 -12.63
C LEU A 341 7.73 12.60 -11.79
N LEU A 342 8.88 12.65 -12.46
CA LEU A 342 10.15 12.43 -11.79
C LEU A 342 10.53 13.62 -10.89
N TYR A 343 10.55 13.38 -9.58
CA TYR A 343 11.13 14.30 -8.59
C TYR A 343 12.66 14.16 -8.55
N ASP A 344 13.34 15.18 -8.03
CA ASP A 344 14.80 15.13 -7.81
C ASP A 344 15.16 14.35 -6.52
N TYR A 345 14.18 13.65 -5.94
CA TYR A 345 14.28 12.84 -4.73
C TYR A 345 13.40 11.59 -4.84
N PHE A 346 13.77 10.53 -4.10
CA PHE A 346 12.93 9.36 -3.91
C PHE A 346 11.78 9.68 -2.95
N GLU A 347 10.64 9.00 -3.09
CA GLU A 347 9.59 9.12 -2.08
C GLU A 347 10.11 8.86 -0.68
N PRO A 348 9.50 9.49 0.33
CA PRO A 348 9.82 9.17 1.70
C PRO A 348 9.44 7.73 2.07
N ILE A 349 8.41 7.15 1.43
CA ILE A 349 7.96 5.77 1.66
C ILE A 349 7.51 5.07 0.39
N SER A 350 7.86 3.78 0.24
CA SER A 350 7.42 2.93 -0.88
C SER A 350 6.27 1.98 -0.53
N THR A 351 6.15 1.62 0.75
CA THR A 351 5.07 0.77 1.23
C THR A 351 4.99 0.86 2.74
N PHE A 352 3.90 0.36 3.31
CA PHE A 352 3.81 0.09 4.73
C PHE A 352 2.96 -1.13 5.01
N PHE A 353 3.03 -1.68 6.22
CA PHE A 353 2.03 -2.64 6.70
C PHE A 353 1.76 -2.43 8.19
N LEU A 354 0.60 -2.94 8.62
CA LEU A 354 0.11 -2.88 9.99
C LEU A 354 0.24 -4.26 10.62
N THR A 355 0.39 -4.29 11.93
CA THR A 355 0.60 -5.50 12.72
C THR A 355 -0.45 -5.58 13.83
N HIS A 356 -0.69 -6.80 14.35
CA HIS A 356 -1.67 -7.01 15.43
C HIS A 356 -1.23 -6.42 16.77
N ASP A 357 0.07 -6.14 16.95
CA ASP A 357 0.63 -5.39 18.08
C ASP A 357 0.61 -3.86 17.83
N GLU A 358 -0.29 -3.39 16.97
CA GLU A 358 -0.57 -1.97 16.66
C GLU A 358 0.64 -1.17 16.11
N ARG A 359 1.71 -1.85 15.70
CA ARG A 359 2.86 -1.19 15.08
C ARG A 359 2.62 -0.91 13.60
N VAL A 360 3.23 0.18 13.14
CA VAL A 360 3.27 0.59 11.72
C VAL A 360 4.69 0.42 11.20
N TRP A 361 4.83 -0.37 10.15
CA TRP A 361 6.11 -0.60 9.47
C TRP A 361 6.17 0.21 8.19
N LEU A 362 7.02 1.22 8.12
CA LEU A 362 7.22 2.09 6.96
C LEU A 362 8.50 1.73 6.22
N ARG A 363 8.40 1.49 4.91
CA ARG A 363 9.57 1.19 4.08
C ARG A 363 10.10 2.44 3.40
N ASP A 364 11.39 2.73 3.55
CA ASP A 364 12.08 3.76 2.76
C ASP A 364 11.94 3.43 1.26
N ALA A 365 11.67 4.41 0.41
CA ALA A 365 11.59 4.19 -1.04
C ALA A 365 12.95 4.23 -1.72
N ALA A 366 13.91 4.91 -1.12
CA ALA A 366 15.23 4.99 -1.70
C ALA A 366 15.92 3.62 -1.67
N PRO A 367 16.64 3.25 -2.74
CA PRO A 367 17.46 2.04 -2.74
C PRO A 367 18.41 2.05 -1.54
N SER A 368 18.45 0.94 -0.81
CA SER A 368 19.43 0.75 0.26
C SER A 368 20.81 0.51 -0.36
N GLU A 369 21.80 1.34 -0.04
CA GLU A 369 23.20 1.03 -0.34
C GLU A 369 23.72 0.07 0.74
N GLY A 370 24.04 -1.18 0.38
CA GLY A 370 24.52 -2.18 1.34
C GLY A 370 23.44 -2.63 2.34
N TYR A 371 23.78 -2.70 3.63
CA TYR A 371 22.90 -3.15 4.73
C TYR A 371 22.11 -2.03 5.41
N GLU A 372 21.78 -0.95 4.70
CA GLU A 372 21.00 0.15 5.29
C GLU A 372 19.61 -0.28 5.76
N ALA A 373 19.08 0.42 6.78
CA ALA A 373 17.74 0.20 7.27
C ALA A 373 16.73 0.36 6.13
N VAL A 374 15.93 -0.69 5.91
CA VAL A 374 14.87 -0.71 4.91
C VAL A 374 13.54 -0.28 5.54
N TRP A 375 13.40 -0.42 6.86
CA TRP A 375 12.15 -0.15 7.57
C TRP A 375 12.35 0.74 8.80
N VAL A 376 11.38 1.63 9.02
CA VAL A 376 11.14 2.34 10.28
C VAL A 376 9.89 1.74 10.92
N VAL A 377 9.99 1.33 12.18
CA VAL A 377 8.88 0.73 12.92
C VAL A 377 8.41 1.71 13.98
N LEU A 378 7.13 2.05 13.92
CA LEU A 378 6.46 2.92 14.88
C LEU A 378 5.66 2.09 15.86
N GLY A 379 5.69 2.50 17.12
CA GLY A 379 4.82 1.96 18.15
C GLY A 379 3.36 2.41 17.99
N PRO A 380 2.45 1.89 18.83
CA PRO A 380 1.04 2.25 18.82
C PRO A 380 0.77 3.75 19.08
N ASP A 381 1.71 4.42 19.74
CA ASP A 381 1.69 5.86 20.01
C ASP A 381 2.17 6.72 18.83
N GLY A 382 2.58 6.09 17.72
CA GLY A 382 3.13 6.72 16.54
C GLY A 382 4.61 7.12 16.65
N ASN A 383 5.27 6.85 17.78
CA ASN A 383 6.68 7.17 17.95
C ASN A 383 7.58 6.08 17.33
N PRO A 384 8.72 6.46 16.73
CA PRO A 384 9.70 5.48 16.24
C PRO A 384 10.26 4.61 17.38
N GLU A 385 10.09 3.30 17.31
CA GLU A 385 10.66 2.36 18.28
C GLU A 385 12.04 1.86 17.85
N PHE A 386 12.15 1.41 16.59
CA PHE A 386 13.39 0.89 16.02
C PHE A 386 13.35 0.93 14.49
N ARG A 387 14.54 0.76 13.91
CA ARG A 387 14.77 0.57 12.48
C ARG A 387 15.18 -0.86 12.21
N VAL A 388 14.79 -1.39 11.06
CA VAL A 388 15.13 -2.75 10.64
C VAL A 388 15.91 -2.73 9.33
N SER A 389 17.09 -3.32 9.34
CA SER A 389 17.76 -3.76 8.13
C SER A 389 17.36 -5.18 7.81
N ALA A 390 17.04 -5.40 6.55
CA ALA A 390 16.49 -6.64 6.08
C ALA A 390 16.95 -6.88 4.63
N PRO A 391 17.12 -8.14 4.20
CA PRO A 391 17.56 -8.45 2.85
C PRO A 391 16.74 -7.76 1.75
N SER A 392 17.45 -7.28 0.71
CA SER A 392 16.84 -6.78 -0.53
C SER A 392 16.35 -7.91 -1.43
N GLY A 393 15.46 -7.62 -2.38
CA GLY A 393 14.90 -8.65 -3.28
C GLY A 393 13.84 -9.55 -2.63
N ILE A 394 13.51 -9.28 -1.37
CA ILE A 394 12.47 -9.95 -0.60
C ILE A 394 11.23 -9.05 -0.48
N THR A 395 10.05 -9.64 -0.54
CA THR A 395 8.78 -8.94 -0.33
C THR A 395 8.22 -9.27 1.05
N TYR A 396 8.39 -8.36 2.00
CA TYR A 396 7.84 -8.46 3.36
C TYR A 396 6.31 -8.35 3.34
N LYS A 397 5.63 -9.26 4.05
CA LYS A 397 4.16 -9.40 4.00
C LYS A 397 3.47 -9.13 5.32
N ALA A 398 4.04 -9.59 6.44
CA ALA A 398 3.45 -9.48 7.77
C ALA A 398 4.53 -9.56 8.86
N ALA A 399 4.28 -8.94 10.00
CA ALA A 399 5.11 -9.08 11.19
C ALA A 399 4.24 -9.17 12.45
N LEU A 400 4.80 -9.75 13.51
CA LEU A 400 4.23 -9.73 14.85
C LEU A 400 5.37 -9.83 15.86
N GLY A 401 5.49 -8.84 16.74
CA GLY A 401 6.62 -8.76 17.67
C GLY A 401 7.96 -8.69 16.91
N ASP A 402 8.86 -9.60 17.24
CA ASP A 402 10.20 -9.70 16.63
C ASP A 402 10.25 -10.68 15.44
N ARG A 403 9.10 -11.12 14.91
CA ARG A 403 9.02 -12.06 13.78
C ARG A 403 8.47 -11.38 12.54
N LEU A 404 9.11 -11.63 11.40
CA LEU A 404 8.81 -11.00 10.12
C LEU A 404 8.71 -12.06 9.03
N TRP A 405 7.53 -12.18 8.42
CA TRP A 405 7.26 -13.09 7.31
C TRP A 405 7.34 -12.37 5.97
N ALA A 406 7.98 -13.03 5.02
CA ALA A 406 8.16 -12.50 3.68
C ALA A 406 8.08 -13.59 2.61
N THR A 407 8.01 -13.16 1.36
CA THR A 407 8.09 -14.04 0.19
C THR A 407 9.25 -13.60 -0.68
N GLY A 408 9.97 -14.56 -1.25
CA GLY A 408 11.02 -14.30 -2.24
C GLY A 408 10.91 -15.25 -3.42
N ARG A 409 11.87 -15.13 -4.34
CA ARG A 409 12.06 -16.04 -5.47
C ARG A 409 13.52 -16.47 -5.54
N THR A 410 13.75 -17.73 -5.89
CA THR A 410 15.10 -18.25 -6.12
C THR A 410 15.66 -17.75 -7.46
N GLU A 411 16.93 -18.03 -7.74
CA GLU A 411 17.54 -17.73 -9.04
C GLU A 411 16.84 -18.44 -10.21
N LEU A 412 16.16 -19.56 -9.93
CA LEU A 412 15.37 -20.31 -10.90
C LEU A 412 13.89 -19.87 -10.93
N ASP A 413 13.60 -18.69 -10.38
CA ASP A 413 12.25 -18.10 -10.30
C ASP A 413 11.23 -18.90 -9.47
N VAL A 414 11.70 -19.82 -8.63
CA VAL A 414 10.84 -20.61 -7.73
C VAL A 414 10.45 -19.76 -6.52
N PRO A 415 9.15 -19.54 -6.26
CA PRO A 415 8.71 -18.73 -5.12
C PRO A 415 8.88 -19.50 -3.80
N TYR A 416 9.17 -18.77 -2.71
CA TYR A 416 9.26 -19.33 -1.36
C TYR A 416 8.71 -18.35 -0.31
N ILE A 417 8.42 -18.88 0.86
CA ILE A 417 8.12 -18.13 2.09
C ILE A 417 9.38 -18.18 2.97
N VAL A 418 9.66 -17.08 3.67
CA VAL A 418 10.77 -16.99 4.60
C VAL A 418 10.33 -16.28 5.88
N LEU A 419 10.81 -16.77 7.01
CA LEU A 419 10.64 -16.17 8.32
C LEU A 419 11.97 -15.62 8.80
N TYR A 420 11.94 -14.37 9.23
CA TYR A 420 13.03 -13.68 9.90
C TYR A 420 12.72 -13.43 11.37
N GLU A 421 13.74 -13.49 12.20
CA GLU A 421 13.71 -12.96 13.57
C GLU A 421 14.55 -11.68 13.65
N LEU A 422 14.00 -10.65 14.30
CA LEU A 422 14.69 -9.41 14.56
C LEU A 422 15.69 -9.60 15.68
N ARG A 423 16.97 -9.34 15.41
CA ARG A 423 18.05 -9.47 16.38
C ARG A 423 18.86 -8.19 16.47
N SER A 424 19.79 -8.18 17.42
CA SER A 424 20.76 -7.09 17.52
C SER A 424 21.63 -7.03 16.26
N PRO A 425 22.15 -5.85 15.86
CA PRO A 425 22.96 -5.72 14.65
C PRO A 425 24.19 -6.62 14.71
N GLY A 426 24.50 -7.31 13.60
CA GLY A 426 25.63 -8.24 13.50
C GLY A 426 25.38 -9.62 14.10
N ALA A 427 24.15 -9.93 14.49
CA ALA A 427 23.80 -11.22 15.10
C ALA A 427 23.42 -12.31 14.09
N CYS A 428 23.27 -11.97 12.80
CA CYS A 428 22.88 -12.94 11.76
C CYS A 428 24.03 -13.82 11.28
N GLY A 429 25.29 -13.48 11.61
CA GLY A 429 26.48 -14.27 11.26
C GLY A 429 27.18 -13.77 10.00
#